data_AF-A0A5E4JC68-F1
#
_entry.id   AF-A0A5E4JC68-F1
#
_cell.length_a   1.000
_cell.length_b   1.000
_cell.length_c   1.000
_cell.angle_alpha   90.00
_cell.angle_beta   90.00
_cell.angle_gamma   90.00
#
_symmetry.space_group_name_H-M   'P 1'
#
loop_
_entity.id
_entity.type
_entity.pdbx_description
1 polymer ?
#
loop_
_entity_poly.entity_id
_entity_poly.type
_entity_poly.pdbx_seq_one_letter_code
_entity_poly.pdbx_strand_id
1 'polypeptide(L)'
;MEPKPTSITGLDFFTRQVMDPDGFAFMWVFRPKCPACKKGVLSKLKKRDKFYTCSECGKQSSLEEYGNLLVANVEYTCPFCKKKGEYSNKWEKPASKTAPIMVKFECMNCGEKLKVMRMKKEKKKKTKIPE
;
A
#
# COMPACT_ATOMS: atom_id res chain seq x y z
N MET A 1 -16.74 0.10 -0.04
CA MET A 1 -15.51 -0.27 -0.76
C MET A 1 -15.01 1.01 -1.43
N GLU A 2 -13.83 1.52 -1.05
CA GLU A 2 -13.35 2.82 -1.54
C GLU A 2 -12.72 2.63 -2.93
N PRO A 3 -13.19 3.37 -3.96
CA PRO A 3 -12.69 3.22 -5.33
C PRO A 3 -11.21 3.63 -5.42
N LYS A 4 -10.53 3.14 -6.47
CA LYS A 4 -9.15 3.53 -6.82
C LYS A 4 -8.95 5.03 -6.61
N PRO A 5 -7.97 5.46 -5.79
CA PRO A 5 -7.77 6.87 -5.57
C PRO A 5 -7.30 7.52 -6.87
N THR A 6 -8.07 8.51 -7.34
CA THR A 6 -7.67 9.37 -8.47
C THR A 6 -6.54 10.31 -8.10
N SER A 7 -6.28 10.49 -6.79
CA SER A 7 -5.34 11.47 -6.26
C SER A 7 -4.38 10.84 -5.23
N ILE A 8 -3.08 11.02 -5.44
CA ILE A 8 -2.01 10.57 -4.52
C ILE A 8 -2.00 11.29 -3.17
N THR A 9 -2.68 12.43 -3.06
CA THR A 9 -2.65 13.34 -1.90
C THR A 9 -3.23 12.72 -0.63
N GLY A 10 -4.09 11.70 -0.74
CA GLY A 10 -4.70 10.98 0.38
C GLY A 10 -3.99 9.69 0.80
N LEU A 11 -2.87 9.34 0.15
CA LEU A 11 -2.20 8.06 0.36
C LEU A 11 -0.98 8.18 1.26
N ASP A 12 -0.82 7.22 2.18
CA ASP A 12 0.41 7.04 2.94
C ASP A 12 1.46 6.33 2.07
N PHE A 13 1.01 5.31 1.34
CA PHE A 13 1.88 4.46 0.55
C PHE A 13 1.12 3.89 -0.66
N PHE A 14 1.79 3.75 -1.79
CA PHE A 14 1.27 2.97 -2.90
C PHE A 14 2.43 2.28 -3.63
N THR A 15 2.13 1.14 -4.24
CA THR A 15 3.04 0.39 -5.10
C THR A 15 2.24 -0.24 -6.22
N ARG A 16 2.85 -0.29 -7.41
CA ARG A 16 2.31 -1.01 -8.56
C ARG A 16 3.33 -2.07 -8.95
N GLN A 17 2.87 -3.29 -9.16
CA GLN A 17 3.66 -4.42 -9.60
C GLN A 17 3.02 -4.94 -10.88
N VAL A 18 3.83 -5.11 -11.91
CA VAL A 18 3.43 -5.85 -13.11
C VAL A 18 3.97 -7.27 -12.93
N MET A 19 3.10 -8.26 -13.03
CA MET A 19 3.44 -9.68 -13.00
C MET A 19 3.39 -10.21 -14.44
N ASP A 20 4.54 -10.36 -15.08
CA ASP A 20 4.62 -10.91 -16.44
C ASP A 20 4.07 -12.36 -16.47
N PRO A 21 3.24 -12.79 -17.45
CA PRO A 21 2.93 -12.13 -18.74
C PRO A 21 1.66 -11.23 -18.82
N ASP A 22 0.68 -11.32 -17.91
CA ASP A 22 -0.58 -10.54 -17.98
C ASP A 22 -1.14 -10.15 -16.59
N GLY A 23 -0.37 -10.40 -15.54
CA GLY A 23 -0.76 -10.08 -14.17
C GLY A 23 -0.39 -8.65 -13.79
N PHE A 24 -1.18 -8.07 -12.92
CA PHE A 24 -0.95 -6.73 -12.38
C PHE A 24 -1.32 -6.74 -10.90
N ALA A 25 -0.65 -5.94 -10.08
CA ALA A 25 -1.05 -5.76 -8.70
C ALA A 25 -0.77 -4.32 -8.29
N PHE A 26 -1.83 -3.58 -8.00
CA PHE A 26 -1.80 -2.24 -7.48
C PHE A 26 -2.20 -2.28 -6.02
N MET A 27 -1.24 -1.99 -5.14
CA MET A 27 -1.50 -1.88 -3.71
C MET A 27 -1.40 -0.42 -3.30
N TRP A 28 -2.36 0.03 -2.53
CA TRP A 28 -2.43 1.38 -2.03
C TRP A 28 -2.94 1.41 -0.59
N VAL A 29 -2.39 2.32 0.18
CA VAL A 29 -2.63 2.47 1.61
C VAL A 29 -3.11 3.89 1.85
N PHE A 30 -4.33 4.01 2.36
CA PHE A 30 -4.89 5.30 2.74
C PHE A 30 -4.24 5.80 4.03
N ARG A 31 -4.09 7.12 4.15
CA ARG A 31 -3.75 7.68 5.46
C ARG A 31 -4.90 7.46 6.42
N PRO A 32 -4.67 6.87 7.61
CA PRO A 32 -5.72 6.66 8.57
C PRO A 32 -6.24 8.01 9.06
N LYS A 33 -7.56 8.13 9.09
CA LYS A 33 -8.25 9.26 9.70
C LYS A 33 -8.12 9.16 11.21
N CYS A 34 -8.04 10.31 11.89
CA CYS A 34 -7.94 10.35 13.33
C CYS A 34 -9.19 9.71 13.97
N PRO A 35 -9.04 8.74 14.90
CA PRO A 35 -10.18 8.09 15.53
C PRO A 35 -11.03 9.04 16.38
N ALA A 36 -10.43 10.16 16.83
CA ALA A 36 -11.12 11.14 17.67
C ALA A 36 -11.98 12.15 16.87
N CYS A 37 -11.53 12.61 15.70
CA CYS A 37 -12.24 13.64 14.93
C CYS A 37 -12.77 13.15 13.58
N LYS A 38 -12.33 12.00 13.08
CA LYS A 38 -12.67 11.38 11.77
C LYS A 38 -12.46 12.27 10.53
N LYS A 39 -12.03 13.51 10.70
CA LYS A 39 -11.77 14.49 9.63
C LYS A 39 -10.26 14.70 9.43
N GLY A 40 -9.53 14.83 10.54
CA GLY A 40 -8.10 15.11 10.50
C GLY A 40 -7.27 13.88 10.14
N VAL A 41 -6.19 14.12 9.41
CA VAL A 41 -5.24 13.08 9.00
C VAL A 41 -4.10 13.01 10.02
N LEU A 42 -3.79 11.81 10.50
CA LEU A 42 -2.64 11.59 11.37
C LEU A 42 -1.34 11.79 10.58
N SER A 43 -0.52 12.76 10.98
CA SER A 43 0.74 13.08 10.31
C SER A 43 1.88 13.13 11.33
N LYS A 44 3.08 12.72 10.93
CA LYS A 44 4.26 12.95 11.77
C LYS A 44 4.66 14.42 11.73
N LEU A 45 4.73 15.04 12.90
CA LEU A 45 5.24 16.41 13.03
C LEU A 45 6.74 16.49 12.69
N LYS A 46 7.51 15.47 13.07
CA LYS A 46 8.94 15.34 12.77
C LYS A 46 9.27 13.93 12.28
N LYS A 47 10.27 13.79 11.40
CA LYS A 47 10.72 12.48 10.88
C LYS A 47 11.13 11.50 11.98
N ARG A 48 11.65 12.00 13.11
CA ARG A 48 12.09 11.18 14.26
C ARG A 48 11.01 10.96 15.32
N ASP A 49 9.84 11.58 15.18
CA ASP A 49 8.77 11.43 16.16
C ASP A 49 8.21 10.00 16.13
N LYS A 50 8.04 9.42 17.31
CA LYS A 50 7.37 8.13 17.50
C LYS A 50 5.84 8.28 17.48
N PHE A 51 5.36 9.51 17.61
CA PHE A 51 3.96 9.87 17.68
C PHE A 51 3.50 10.54 16.39
N TYR A 52 2.26 10.26 16.00
CA TYR A 52 1.55 10.91 14.91
C TYR A 52 0.57 11.89 15.53
N THR A 53 0.59 13.14 15.08
CA THR A 53 -0.32 14.18 15.58
C THR A 53 -1.38 14.44 14.53
N CYS A 54 -2.63 14.51 14.95
CA CYS A 54 -3.73 14.96 14.11
C CYS A 54 -3.65 16.48 13.91
N SER A 55 -3.68 16.93 12.65
CA SER A 55 -3.63 18.37 12.33
C SER A 55 -4.86 19.17 12.77
N GLU A 56 -6.01 18.53 12.98
CA GLU A 56 -7.24 19.24 13.37
C GLU A 56 -7.51 19.23 14.88
N CYS A 57 -7.30 18.10 15.55
CA CYS A 57 -7.62 17.99 16.98
C CYS A 57 -6.38 17.91 17.89
N GLY A 58 -5.17 17.90 17.33
CA GLY A 58 -3.93 17.81 18.11
C GLY A 58 -3.69 16.47 18.83
N LYS A 59 -4.60 15.49 18.66
CA LYS A 59 -4.47 14.15 19.27
C LYS A 59 -3.20 13.47 18.79
N GLN A 60 -2.39 12.98 19.72
CA GLN A 60 -1.22 12.16 19.44
C GLN A 60 -1.59 10.68 19.49
N SER A 61 -1.18 9.92 18.48
CA SER A 61 -1.27 8.46 18.43
C SER A 61 0.11 7.84 18.26
N SER A 62 0.33 6.71 18.91
CA SER A 62 1.58 5.95 18.80
C SER A 62 1.76 5.35 17.40
N LEU A 63 3.00 4.99 17.05
CA LEU A 63 3.30 4.28 15.79
C LEU A 63 2.49 2.98 15.64
N GLU A 64 2.29 2.25 16.73
CA GLU A 64 1.51 1.00 16.76
C GLU A 64 0.02 1.24 16.49
N GLU A 65 -0.59 2.24 17.13
CA GLU A 65 -1.98 2.62 16.86
C GLU A 65 -2.16 3.12 15.42
N TYR A 66 -1.23 3.96 14.95
CA TYR A 66 -1.24 4.41 13.56
C TYR A 66 -1.11 3.23 12.58
N GLY A 67 -0.22 2.27 12.87
CA GLY A 67 -0.04 1.03 12.11
C GLY A 67 -1.32 0.19 12.04
N ASN A 68 -2.01 0.02 13.17
CA ASN A 68 -3.25 -0.74 13.24
C ASN A 68 -4.41 -0.11 12.46
N LEU A 69 -4.40 1.21 12.27
CA LEU A 69 -5.41 1.94 11.51
C LEU A 69 -5.13 1.94 10.00
N LEU A 70 -3.91 1.60 9.57
CA LEU A 70 -3.55 1.55 8.16
C LEU A 70 -4.20 0.33 7.50
N VAL A 71 -4.90 0.59 6.39
CA VAL A 71 -5.52 -0.44 5.57
C VAL A 71 -4.87 -0.41 4.19
N ALA A 72 -4.23 -1.52 3.81
CA ALA A 72 -3.77 -1.74 2.44
C ALA A 72 -4.91 -2.34 1.63
N ASN A 73 -5.28 -1.65 0.56
CA ASN A 73 -6.12 -2.18 -0.49
C ASN A 73 -5.22 -2.61 -1.64
N VAL A 74 -5.46 -3.81 -2.15
CA VAL A 74 -4.72 -4.40 -3.25
C VAL A 74 -5.72 -4.77 -4.34
N GLU A 75 -5.62 -4.13 -5.49
CA GLU A 75 -6.29 -4.58 -6.71
C GLU A 75 -5.27 -5.38 -7.52
N TYR A 76 -5.57 -6.63 -7.83
CA TYR A 76 -4.68 -7.49 -8.59
C TYR A 76 -5.40 -8.10 -9.77
N THR A 77 -4.69 -8.34 -10.86
CA THR A 77 -5.08 -9.16 -11.98
C THR A 77 -4.25 -10.42 -11.90
N CYS A 78 -4.91 -11.56 -11.71
CA CYS A 78 -4.23 -12.84 -11.60
C CYS A 78 -3.61 -13.20 -12.96
N PRO A 79 -2.30 -13.48 -13.04
CA PRO A 79 -1.66 -13.87 -14.31
C PRO A 79 -2.16 -15.21 -14.84
N PHE A 80 -2.77 -16.05 -14.00
CA PHE A 80 -3.22 -17.40 -14.36
C PHE A 80 -4.67 -17.44 -14.85
N CYS A 81 -5.59 -16.75 -14.16
CA CYS A 81 -6.99 -16.71 -14.58
C CYS A 81 -7.40 -15.42 -15.30
N LYS A 82 -6.48 -14.44 -15.43
CA LYS A 82 -6.69 -13.10 -16.00
C LYS A 82 -7.85 -12.32 -15.37
N LYS A 83 -8.38 -12.79 -14.24
CA LYS A 83 -9.44 -12.11 -13.51
C LYS A 83 -8.85 -11.08 -12.57
N LYS A 84 -9.55 -9.96 -12.47
CA LYS A 84 -9.30 -8.93 -11.47
C LYS A 84 -9.88 -9.39 -10.15
N GLY A 85 -9.13 -9.19 -9.08
CA GLY A 85 -9.53 -9.43 -7.72
C GLY A 85 -9.08 -8.27 -6.85
N GLU A 86 -9.74 -8.16 -5.72
CA GLU A 86 -9.49 -7.11 -4.75
C GLU A 86 -9.22 -7.78 -3.40
N TYR A 87 -8.22 -7.27 -2.69
CA TYR A 87 -7.81 -7.78 -1.40
C TYR A 87 -7.49 -6.61 -0.48
N SER A 88 -8.27 -6.46 0.58
CA SER A 88 -8.05 -5.44 1.60
C SER A 88 -7.60 -6.10 2.90
N ASN A 89 -6.47 -5.66 3.45
CA ASN A 89 -6.00 -6.15 4.74
C ASN A 89 -5.34 -5.05 5.57
N LYS A 90 -5.19 -5.30 6.87
CA LYS A 90 -4.47 -4.37 7.76
C LYS A 90 -3.02 -4.29 7.32
N TRP A 91 -2.52 -3.07 7.09
CA TRP A 91 -1.16 -2.85 6.61
C TRP A 91 -0.26 -2.41 7.75
N GLU A 92 0.60 -3.32 8.17
CA GLU A 92 1.70 -2.92 9.03
C GLU A 92 2.90 -2.50 8.19
N LYS A 93 3.53 -1.38 8.54
CA LYS A 93 4.79 -0.97 7.91
C LYS A 93 5.81 -2.07 8.18
N PRO A 94 6.40 -2.70 7.14
CA PRO A 94 7.41 -3.71 7.39
C PRO A 94 8.56 -3.07 8.18
N ALA A 95 8.94 -3.71 9.29
CA ALA A 95 9.97 -3.22 10.20
C ALA A 95 11.33 -2.98 9.52
N SER A 96 11.56 -3.58 8.35
CA SER A 96 12.82 -3.50 7.63
C SER A 96 12.65 -3.09 6.16
N LYS A 97 13.58 -2.26 5.65
CA LYS A 97 13.70 -1.91 4.23
C LYS A 97 13.94 -3.13 3.32
N THR A 98 14.36 -4.25 3.92
CA THR A 98 14.70 -5.50 3.22
C THR A 98 13.51 -6.41 2.96
N ALA A 99 12.36 -6.22 3.62
CA ALA A 99 11.21 -7.10 3.43
C ALA A 99 10.72 -7.05 1.97
N PRO A 100 10.95 -8.10 1.16
CA PRO A 100 10.63 -8.07 -0.26
C PRO A 100 9.15 -8.36 -0.49
N ILE A 101 8.47 -9.01 0.44
CA ILE A 101 7.08 -9.41 0.34
C ILE A 101 6.26 -8.48 1.24
N MET A 102 5.31 -7.76 0.64
CA MET A 102 4.40 -6.86 1.36
C MET A 102 3.15 -7.60 1.81
N VAL A 103 2.49 -8.30 0.88
CA VAL A 103 1.23 -9.01 1.15
C VAL A 103 1.25 -10.34 0.39
N LYS A 104 0.87 -11.41 1.08
CA LYS A 104 0.56 -12.72 0.49
C LYS A 104 -0.95 -12.91 0.59
N PHE A 105 -1.61 -13.19 -0.51
CA PHE A 105 -3.03 -13.49 -0.53
C PHE A 105 -3.32 -14.55 -1.59
N GLU A 106 -4.40 -15.28 -1.41
CA GLU A 106 -4.90 -16.24 -2.38
C GLU A 106 -5.86 -15.56 -3.35
N CYS A 107 -5.76 -15.90 -4.63
CA CYS A 107 -6.70 -15.42 -5.62
C CYS A 107 -8.07 -16.02 -5.33
N MET A 108 -9.07 -15.19 -5.07
CA MET A 108 -10.44 -15.65 -4.78
C MET A 108 -11.07 -16.42 -5.96
N ASN A 109 -10.52 -16.28 -7.16
CA ASN A 109 -11.07 -16.91 -8.36
C ASN A 109 -10.36 -18.20 -8.80
N CYS A 110 -9.08 -18.40 -8.47
CA CYS A 110 -8.34 -19.61 -8.83
C CYS A 110 -7.66 -20.31 -7.65
N GLY A 111 -7.72 -19.75 -6.43
CA GLY A 111 -7.07 -20.28 -5.23
C GLY A 111 -5.55 -20.12 -5.23
N GLU A 112 -4.98 -19.42 -6.22
CA GLU A 112 -3.53 -19.38 -6.35
C GLU A 112 -2.88 -18.31 -5.46
N LYS A 113 -1.71 -18.64 -4.91
CA LYS A 113 -1.00 -17.80 -3.94
C LYS A 113 -0.27 -16.65 -4.64
N LEU A 114 -0.88 -15.49 -4.62
CA LEU A 114 -0.31 -14.25 -5.13
C LEU A 114 0.52 -13.55 -4.04
N LYS A 115 1.64 -12.99 -4.48
CA LYS A 115 2.56 -12.23 -3.63
C LYS A 115 2.80 -10.86 -4.23
N VAL A 116 2.39 -9.83 -3.50
CA VAL A 116 2.75 -8.45 -3.81
C VAL A 116 4.06 -8.14 -3.13
N MET A 117 5.07 -7.94 -3.96
CA MET A 117 6.42 -7.62 -3.53
C MET A 117 6.65 -6.13 -3.61
N ARG A 118 7.50 -5.61 -2.71
CA ARG A 118 7.96 -4.24 -2.82
C ARG A 118 8.89 -4.19 -4.01
N MET A 119 8.47 -3.52 -5.07
CA MET A 119 9.33 -3.28 -6.23
C MET A 119 10.62 -2.63 -5.74
N LYS A 120 11.75 -3.34 -5.83
CA LYS A 120 13.05 -2.66 -5.79
C LYS A 120 13.00 -1.66 -6.93
N LYS A 121 13.45 -0.43 -6.70
CA LYS A 121 13.73 0.49 -7.81
C LYS A 121 14.81 -0.19 -8.65
N GLU A 122 14.43 -1.01 -9.61
CA GLU A 122 15.33 -1.42 -10.67
C GLU A 122 15.76 -0.12 -11.34
N LYS A 123 17.06 0.17 -11.25
CA LYS A 123 17.69 1.21 -12.03
C LYS A 123 17.23 0.96 -13.46
N LYS A 124 16.43 1.88 -14.04
CA LYS A 124 16.02 1.83 -15.45
C LYS A 124 17.28 1.55 -16.27
N LYS A 125 17.49 0.31 -16.73
CA LYS A 125 18.42 0.05 -17.82
C LYS A 125 17.77 0.73 -19.02
N LYS A 126 18.33 1.89 -19.40
CA LYS A 126 17.96 2.59 -20.63
C LYS A 126 18.16 1.61 -21.77
N THR A 127 17.08 1.05 -22.31
CA THR A 127 17.11 0.34 -23.58
C THR A 127 17.52 1.36 -24.64
N LYS A 128 18.71 1.19 -25.20
CA LYS A 128 19.13 1.92 -26.40
C LYS A 128 18.23 1.45 -27.55
N ILE A 129 17.57 2.39 -28.21
CA ILE A 129 16.88 2.17 -29.48
C ILE A 129 17.98 2.23 -30.55
N PRO A 130 18.28 1.16 -31.30
CA PRO A 130 19.04 1.30 -32.53
C PRO A 130 18.16 1.92 -33.62
N GLU A 131 18.71 2.90 -34.32
CA GLU A 131 18.16 3.61 -35.48
C GLU A 131 18.13 2.71 -36.72
#